data_AF-A0A7V8VKK2-F1
#
_entry.id   AF-A0A7V8VKK2-F1
#
_cell.length_a   1.000
_cell.length_b   1.000
_cell.length_c   1.000
_cell.angle_alpha   90.00
_cell.angle_beta   90.00
_cell.angle_gamma   90.00
#
_symmetry.space_group_name_H-M   'P 1'
#
loop_
_entity.id
_entity.type
_entity.pdbx_description
1 polymer ?
#
loop_
_entity_poly.entity_id
_entity_poly.type
_entity_poly.pdbx_seq_one_letter_code
_entity_poly.pdbx_strand_id
1 'polypeptide(L)' 'MSDRYQSLTNTGFGKALSSRVGLPVPPILERHEPGRPVVSAPVLLAGARGGRLREPASEVLR' A
#
# COMPACT_ATOMS: atom_id res chain seq x y z
N MET A 1 -15.38 -2.94 8.49
CA MET A 1 -15.71 -4.25 7.91
C MET A 1 -14.52 -5.17 8.09
N SER A 2 -14.69 -6.32 8.75
CA SER A 2 -13.66 -7.35 8.83
C SER A 2 -13.83 -8.29 7.64
N ASP A 3 -12.86 -8.26 6.71
CA ASP A 3 -12.87 -9.16 5.57
C ASP A 3 -12.50 -10.58 6.04
N ARG A 4 -13.52 -11.45 6.12
CA ARG A 4 -13.35 -12.86 6.51
C ARG A 4 -12.50 -13.63 5.50
N TYR A 5 -12.55 -13.27 4.22
CA TYR A 5 -11.73 -13.87 3.19
C TYR A 5 -10.25 -13.52 3.40
N GLN A 6 -9.93 -12.24 3.67
CA GLN A 6 -8.57 -11.81 3.99
C GLN A 6 -8.01 -12.51 5.22
N SER A 7 -8.82 -12.70 6.27
CA SER A 7 -8.39 -13.42 7.47
C SER A 7 -8.06 -14.88 7.19
N LEU A 8 -8.85 -15.56 6.35
CA LEU A 8 -8.63 -16.96 5.98
C LEU A 8 -7.33 -17.13 5.19
N THR A 9 -7.18 -16.35 4.10
CA THR A 9 -6.00 -16.41 3.22
C THR A 9 -4.69 -16.03 3.90
N ASN A 10 -4.73 -15.33 5.03
CA ASN A 10 -3.52 -14.96 5.78
C ASN A 10 -3.07 -16.02 6.81
N THR A 11 -3.85 -17.09 7.03
CA THR A 11 -3.43 -18.24 7.85
C THR A 11 -2.58 -19.23 7.06
N GLY A 12 -1.78 -20.07 7.74
CA GLY A 12 -0.94 -21.08 7.09
C GLY A 12 -1.71 -22.08 6.22
N PHE A 13 -2.87 -22.56 6.70
CA PHE A 13 -3.75 -23.45 5.93
C PHE A 13 -4.44 -22.73 4.76
N GLY A 14 -4.92 -21.51 5.00
CA GLY A 14 -5.58 -20.71 3.97
C GLY A 14 -4.64 -20.29 2.83
N LYS A 15 -3.37 -19.98 3.12
CA LYS A 15 -2.33 -19.75 2.09
C LYS A 15 -2.13 -20.98 1.22
N ALA A 16 -2.04 -22.17 1.81
CA ALA A 16 -1.85 -23.42 1.06
C ALA A 16 -3.05 -23.75 0.16
N LEU A 17 -4.27 -23.46 0.62
CA LEU A 17 -5.47 -23.62 -0.20
C LEU A 17 -5.54 -22.58 -1.32
N SER A 18 -5.31 -21.29 -1.02
CA SER A 18 -5.35 -20.20 -2.00
C SER A 18 -4.31 -20.39 -3.11
N SER A 19 -3.09 -20.80 -2.77
CA SER A 19 -2.05 -21.10 -3.77
C SER A 19 -2.43 -22.24 -4.72
N ARG A 20 -3.18 -23.25 -4.25
CA ARG A 20 -3.60 -24.39 -5.10
C ARG A 20 -4.71 -24.03 -6.09
N VAL A 21 -5.50 -23.02 -5.79
CA VAL A 21 -6.61 -22.55 -6.66
C VAL A 21 -6.28 -21.26 -7.41
N GLY A 22 -5.01 -20.82 -7.39
CA GLY A 22 -4.56 -19.61 -8.07
C GLY A 22 -5.09 -18.30 -7.46
N LEU A 23 -5.56 -18.34 -6.21
CA LEU A 23 -6.04 -17.16 -5.51
C LEU A 23 -4.86 -16.37 -4.92
N PRO A 24 -4.76 -15.06 -5.16
CA PRO A 24 -3.71 -14.24 -4.59
C PRO A 24 -3.88 -14.12 -3.07
N VAL A 25 -2.75 -14.03 -2.36
CA VAL A 25 -2.74 -13.72 -0.94
C VAL A 25 -2.82 -12.19 -0.78
N PRO A 26 -3.87 -11.66 -0.14
CA PRO A 26 -4.02 -10.22 0.04
C PRO A 26 -2.94 -9.67 0.97
N PRO A 27 -2.24 -8.58 0.59
CA PRO A 27 -1.24 -7.96 1.45
C PRO A 27 -1.90 -7.36 2.71
N ILE A 28 -1.12 -7.25 3.78
CA ILE A 28 -1.52 -6.48 4.96
C ILE A 28 -1.37 -5.01 4.59
N LEU A 29 -2.44 -4.23 4.76
CA LEU A 29 -2.44 -2.81 4.45
C LEU A 29 -1.76 -2.05 5.59
N GLU A 30 -0.84 -1.16 5.23
CA GLU A 30 -0.25 -0.20 6.17
C GLU A 30 -1.35 0.69 6.77
N ARG A 31 -1.24 0.97 8.07
CA ARG A 31 -2.18 1.79 8.83
C ARG A 31 -1.43 2.96 9.45
N HIS A 32 -2.15 4.05 9.66
CA HIS A 32 -1.60 5.21 10.36
C HIS A 32 -1.27 4.85 11.81
N GLU A 33 -0.04 5.16 12.22
CA GLU A 33 0.44 5.06 13.60
C GLU A 33 1.02 6.43 14.01
N PRO A 34 0.57 7.02 15.13
CA PRO A 34 1.13 8.28 15.61
C PRO A 34 2.65 8.20 15.81
N GLY A 35 3.38 9.19 15.31
CA GLY A 35 4.84 9.26 15.43
C GLY A 35 5.62 8.53 14.32
N ARG A 36 4.95 7.80 13.41
CA ARG A 36 5.60 7.33 12.18
C ARG A 36 5.88 8.50 11.23
N PRO A 37 6.94 8.42 10.41
CA PRO A 37 7.13 9.37 9.31
C PRO A 37 5.94 9.30 8.35
N VAL A 38 5.63 10.43 7.71
CA VAL A 38 4.51 10.56 6.76
C VAL A 38 4.65 9.59 5.58
N VAL A 39 5.89 9.32 5.15
CA VAL A 39 6.21 8.33 4.12
C VAL A 39 7.35 7.44 4.62
N SER A 40 7.20 6.13 4.46
CA SER A 40 8.16 5.12 4.92
C SER A 40 9.32 4.84 3.95
N ALA A 41 9.30 5.43 2.75
CA ALA A 41 10.26 5.19 1.68
C ALA A 41 10.43 6.43 0.77
N PRO A 42 11.47 6.49 -0.09
CA PRO A 42 11.65 7.57 -1.05
C PRO A 42 10.45 7.77 -2.00
N VAL A 43 10.15 9.02 -2.31
CA VAL A 43 9.04 9.41 -3.21
C VAL A 43 9.58 9.86 -4.57
N LEU A 44 9.06 9.28 -5.65
CA LEU A 44 9.29 9.79 -7.00
C LEU A 44 8.37 10.98 -7.28
N LEU A 45 8.95 12.14 -7.60
CA LEU A 45 8.21 13.33 -8.01
C LEU A 45 8.42 13.60 -9.50
N ALA A 46 7.32 13.61 -10.27
CA ALA A 46 7.32 13.86 -11.72
C ALA A 46 6.10 14.73 -12.12
N GLY A 47 6.09 15.21 -13.36
CA GLY A 47 4.99 16.00 -13.90
C GLY A 47 4.96 15.99 -15.43
N ALA A 48 3.78 16.20 -16.00
CA ALA A 48 3.62 16.38 -17.44
C ALA A 48 4.28 17.70 -17.90
N ARG A 49 4.68 17.78 -19.17
CA ARG A 49 5.20 19.02 -19.76
C ARG A 49 4.16 20.13 -19.66
N GLY A 50 4.54 21.27 -19.08
CA GLY A 50 3.63 22.40 -18.84
C GLY A 50 2.67 22.20 -17.66
N GLY A 51 2.83 21.14 -16.86
CA GLY A 51 2.03 20.91 -15.66
C GLY A 51 2.33 21.93 -14.56
N ARG A 52 1.29 22.48 -13.94
CA ARG A 52 1.39 23.57 -12.96
C ARG A 52 1.67 23.15 -11.51
N LEU A 53 1.76 21.85 -11.23
CA LEU A 53 1.68 21.32 -9.86
C LEU A 53 2.99 20.73 -9.32
N ARG A 54 4.05 20.66 -10.13
CA ARG A 54 5.30 20.02 -9.70
C ARG A 54 5.96 20.81 -8.57
N GLU A 55 5.99 22.13 -8.70
CA GLU A 55 6.60 23.04 -7.73
C GLU A 55 5.83 23.04 -6.40
N PRO A 56 4.50 23.26 -6.35
CA PRO A 56 3.74 23.13 -5.10
C PRO A 56 3.87 21.75 -4.44
N ALA A 57 3.86 20.67 -5.22
CA ALA A 57 4.03 19.32 -4.67
C ALA A 57 5.42 19.12 -4.04
N SER A 58 6.46 19.73 -4.61
CA SER A 58 7.81 19.67 -4.04
C SER A 58 7.93 20.40 -2.70
N GLU A 59 7.14 21.45 -2.47
CA GLU A 59 7.13 22.18 -1.19
C GLU A 59 6.50 21.36 -0.06
N VAL A 60 5.48 20.54 -0.38
CA VAL A 60 4.85 19.63 0.59
C VAL A 60 5.76 18.45 0.95
N LEU A 61 6.61 18.02 0.02
CA LEU A 61 7.51 16.89 0.18
C LEU A 61 8.91 17.26 0.74
N ARG A 62 9.18 18.56 0.94
CA ARG A 62 10.40 19.04 1.62
C ARG A 62 10.31 18.80 3.12
#